data_AF-A0A3N0IWI3-F1
#
_entry.id   AF-A0A3N0IWI3-F1
#
_cell.length_a   1.000
_cell.length_b   1.000
_cell.length_c   1.000
_cell.angle_alpha   90.00
_cell.angle_beta   90.00
_cell.angle_gamma   90.00
#
_symmetry.space_group_name_H-M   'P 1'
#
loop_
_entity.id
_entity.type
_entity.pdbx_description
1 polymer ?
#
loop_
_entity_poly.entity_id
_entity_poly.type
_entity_poly.pdbx_seq_one_letter_code
_entity_poly.pdbx_strand_id
1 'polypeptide(L)'
;LAVDPAAGTARVTREIDDGVAVVEVPLPAVVTAQQGLAEPRYPNVRAIMQSKKKPVTVWALADLGVEAADAGAEASRTRVLRYRAKPARQGGRIVEGETVPEAVAATVELLAIEAKVW
;
A
#
# COMPACT_ATOMS: atom_id res chain seq x y z
N LEU A 1 2.65 15.76 -4.25
CA LEU A 1 3.15 16.47 -3.06
C LEU A 1 3.89 17.71 -3.54
N ALA A 2 3.45 18.90 -3.15
CA ALA A 2 4.20 20.14 -3.34
C ALA A 2 4.53 20.70 -1.96
N VAL A 3 5.79 21.03 -1.72
CA VAL A 3 6.27 21.55 -0.44
C VAL A 3 6.63 23.02 -0.65
N ASP A 4 6.12 23.90 0.20
CA ASP A 4 6.52 25.30 0.29
C ASP A 4 7.27 25.55 1.61
N PRO A 5 8.62 25.53 1.57
CA PRO A 5 9.42 25.77 2.77
C PRO A 5 9.31 27.20 3.32
N ALA A 6 8.95 28.18 2.49
CA ALA A 6 8.85 29.58 2.91
C ALA A 6 7.54 29.84 3.66
N ALA A 7 6.44 29.27 3.17
CA ALA A 7 5.15 29.30 3.87
C ALA A 7 5.08 28.28 5.03
N GLY A 8 5.98 27.30 5.06
CA GLY A 8 5.97 26.25 6.08
C GLY A 8 4.82 25.26 5.90
N THR A 9 4.35 25.05 4.67
CA THR A 9 3.21 24.17 4.37
C THR A 9 3.53 23.16 3.27
N ALA A 10 2.74 22.10 3.21
CA ALA A 10 2.78 21.12 2.14
C ALA A 10 1.36 20.85 1.61
N ARG A 11 1.24 20.84 0.28
CA ARG A 11 0.01 20.47 -0.42
C ARG A 11 0.09 19.03 -0.90
N VAL A 12 -0.85 18.21 -0.45
CA VAL A 12 -0.89 16.76 -0.68
C VAL A 12 -2.18 16.39 -1.41
N THR A 13 -2.08 15.41 -2.29
CA THR A 13 -3.21 14.80 -2.99
C THR A 13 -3.33 13.37 -2.50
N ARG A 14 -4.50 12.96 -2.02
CA ARG A 14 -4.77 11.58 -1.59
C ARG A 14 -6.02 11.03 -2.26
N GLU A 15 -6.01 9.74 -2.55
CA GLU A 15 -7.20 9.01 -2.98
C GLU A 15 -8.12 8.75 -1.77
N ILE A 16 -9.42 8.84 -2.03
CA ILE A 16 -10.52 8.50 -1.12
C ILE A 16 -11.56 7.72 -1.94
N ASP A 17 -12.51 7.07 -1.29
CA ASP A 17 -13.48 6.19 -1.96
C ASP A 17 -14.25 6.92 -3.09
N ASP A 18 -14.58 8.20 -2.88
CA ASP A 18 -15.33 9.04 -3.84
C ASP A 18 -14.43 9.84 -4.81
N GLY A 19 -13.12 9.58 -4.83
CA GLY A 19 -12.18 10.24 -5.75
C GLY A 19 -10.92 10.76 -5.08
N VAL A 20 -10.67 12.08 -5.19
CA VAL A 20 -9.39 12.67 -4.80
C VAL A 20 -9.60 13.88 -3.88
N ALA A 21 -8.92 13.87 -2.74
CA ALA A 21 -8.86 15.01 -1.83
C ALA A 21 -7.51 15.73 -1.95
N VAL A 22 -7.58 17.06 -2.00
CA VAL A 22 -6.40 17.93 -1.92
C VAL A 22 -6.38 18.60 -0.56
N VAL A 23 -5.31 18.39 0.20
CA VAL A 23 -5.16 18.89 1.56
C VAL A 23 -3.90 19.72 1.70
N GLU A 24 -3.95 20.74 2.54
CA GLU A 24 -2.79 21.53 2.94
C GLU A 24 -2.48 21.24 4.40
N VAL A 25 -1.20 21.01 4.72
CA VAL A 25 -0.74 20.68 6.08
C VAL A 25 0.44 21.56 6.48
N PRO A 26 0.53 22.00 7.74
CA PRO A 26 1.70 22.71 8.24
C PRO A 26 2.89 21.75 8.41
N LEU A 27 4.11 22.27 8.25
CA LEU A 27 5.35 21.54 8.51
C LEU A 27 5.81 21.74 9.97
N PRO A 28 6.43 20.73 10.61
CA PRO A 28 6.79 19.41 10.06
C PRO A 28 5.59 18.45 9.95
N ALA A 29 5.52 17.70 8.87
CA ALA A 29 4.46 16.72 8.60
C ALA A 29 5.03 15.36 8.19
N VAL A 30 4.30 14.30 8.52
CA VAL A 30 4.56 12.93 8.04
C VAL A 30 3.58 12.60 6.93
N VAL A 31 4.10 12.12 5.80
CA VAL A 31 3.29 11.74 4.63
C VAL A 31 3.67 10.33 4.20
N THR A 32 2.68 9.48 4.00
CA THR A 32 2.86 8.14 3.41
C THR A 32 2.69 8.21 1.89
N ALA A 33 3.51 7.46 1.15
CA ALA A 33 3.42 7.39 -0.31
C ALA A 33 2.71 6.10 -0.75
N GLN A 34 1.77 6.22 -1.69
CA GLN A 34 1.17 5.06 -2.35
C GLN A 34 2.07 4.57 -3.49
N GLN A 35 1.97 3.27 -3.81
CA GLN A 35 2.62 2.72 -5.00
C GLN A 35 2.15 3.46 -6.26
N GLY A 36 3.09 3.82 -7.14
CA GLY A 36 2.78 4.57 -8.35
C GLY A 36 2.87 6.10 -8.20
N LEU A 37 3.21 6.62 -7.01
CA LEU A 37 3.43 8.06 -6.82
C LEU A 37 4.52 8.64 -7.73
N ALA A 38 5.54 7.84 -8.06
CA ALA A 38 6.59 8.18 -9.01
C ALA A 38 7.19 6.90 -9.61
N GLU A 39 7.72 6.99 -10.84
CA GLU A 39 8.50 5.92 -11.45
C GLU A 39 9.95 5.95 -10.89
N PRO A 40 10.45 4.84 -10.32
CA PRO A 40 11.84 4.78 -9.86
C PRO A 40 12.80 4.97 -11.03
N ARG A 41 13.62 6.02 -10.97
CA ARG A 41 14.66 6.26 -11.97
C ARG A 41 15.71 5.15 -11.95
N TYR A 42 16.20 4.75 -13.13
CA TYR A 42 17.33 3.84 -13.22
C TYR A 42 18.60 4.51 -12.67
N PRO A 43 19.35 3.83 -11.78
CA PRO A 43 20.62 4.34 -11.31
C PRO A 43 21.67 4.23 -12.42
N ASN A 44 22.47 5.28 -12.61
CA ASN A 44 23.64 5.19 -13.49
C ASN A 44 24.85 4.60 -12.73
N VAL A 45 25.82 4.06 -13.47
CA VAL A 45 27.01 3.39 -12.89
C VAL A 45 27.76 4.30 -11.91
N ARG A 46 27.87 5.60 -12.22
CA ARG A 46 28.52 6.58 -11.33
C ARG A 46 27.77 6.71 -10.00
N ALA A 47 26.44 6.80 -10.02
CA ALA A 47 25.60 6.90 -8.83
C ALA A 47 25.67 5.63 -7.98
N ILE A 48 25.76 4.45 -8.61
CA ILE A 48 25.96 3.17 -7.90
C ILE A 48 27.31 3.19 -7.17
N MET A 49 28.39 3.56 -7.86
CA MET A 49 29.73 3.62 -7.27
C MET A 49 29.85 4.66 -6.15
N GLN A 50 29.18 5.81 -6.30
CA GLN A 50 29.13 6.84 -5.24
C GLN A 50 28.33 6.37 -4.03
N SER A 51 27.18 5.72 -4.24
CA SER A 51 26.33 5.23 -3.16
C SER A 51 27.04 4.13 -2.36
N LYS A 52 27.77 3.24 -3.03
CA LYS A 52 28.59 2.20 -2.37
C LYS A 52 29.67 2.77 -1.44
N LYS A 53 30.20 3.96 -1.74
CA LYS A 53 31.25 4.62 -0.93
C LYS A 53 30.68 5.39 0.26
N LYS A 54 29.37 5.72 0.26
CA LYS A 54 28.76 6.45 1.38
C LYS A 54 28.74 5.53 2.60
N PRO A 55 29.21 5.98 3.77
CA PRO A 55 29.11 5.19 4.98
C PRO A 55 27.64 4.96 5.32
N VAL A 56 27.30 3.72 5.65
CA VAL A 56 25.99 3.36 6.18
C VAL A 56 26.09 3.38 7.69
N THR A 57 25.48 4.37 8.34
CA THR A 57 25.41 4.42 9.79
C THR A 57 24.41 3.38 10.28
N VAL A 58 24.88 2.46 11.12
CA VAL A 58 24.04 1.46 11.79
C VAL A 58 23.75 1.98 13.20
N TRP A 59 22.48 2.16 13.52
CA TRP A 59 22.02 2.65 14.81
C TRP A 59 21.48 1.49 15.64
N ALA A 60 21.92 1.40 16.90
CA ALA A 60 21.28 0.59 17.93
C ALA A 60 20.17 1.41 18.63
N LEU A 61 19.28 0.73 19.37
CA LEU A 61 18.23 1.40 20.14
C LEU A 61 18.79 2.38 21.17
N ALA A 62 19.91 2.02 21.81
CA ALA A 62 20.59 2.87 22.78
C ALA A 62 21.09 4.18 22.15
N ASP A 63 21.52 4.16 20.88
CA ASP A 63 21.97 5.37 20.18
C ASP A 63 20.83 6.35 19.89
N LEU A 64 19.58 5.87 19.93
CA LEU A 64 18.35 6.64 19.70
C LEU A 64 17.64 7.00 21.02
N GLY A 65 18.17 6.59 22.17
CA GLY A 65 17.53 6.77 23.47
C GLY A 65 16.23 5.97 23.63
N VAL A 66 16.11 4.83 22.93
CA VAL A 66 14.94 3.94 23.00
C VAL A 66 15.26 2.74 23.88
N GLU A 67 14.43 2.49 24.88
CA GLU A 67 14.58 1.34 25.77
C GLU A 67 14.09 0.05 25.09
N ALA A 68 14.71 -1.08 25.43
CA ALA A 68 14.32 -2.38 24.87
C ALA A 68 12.87 -2.77 25.22
N ALA A 69 12.34 -2.25 26.33
CA ALA A 69 10.96 -2.47 26.76
C ALA A 69 9.93 -1.75 25.89
N ASP A 70 10.33 -0.73 25.12
CA ASP A 70 9.45 0.11 24.31
C ASP A 70 9.43 -0.28 22.82
N ALA A 71 10.25 -1.25 22.42
CA ALA A 71 10.41 -1.67 21.03
C ALA A 71 10.39 -3.19 20.84
N GLY A 72 10.10 -3.62 19.62
CA GLY A 72 10.11 -5.04 19.24
C GLY A 72 8.82 -5.78 19.61
N ALA A 73 8.88 -7.11 19.59
CA ALA A 73 7.71 -7.97 19.74
C ALA A 73 7.09 -7.89 21.14
N GLU A 74 7.91 -7.76 22.18
CA GLU A 74 7.45 -7.70 23.57
C GLU A 74 6.70 -6.40 23.88
N ALA A 75 7.07 -5.30 23.23
CA ALA A 75 6.38 -4.01 23.36
C ALA A 75 5.12 -3.90 22.48
N SER A 76 4.92 -4.85 21.55
CA SER A 76 3.81 -4.79 20.59
C SER A 76 2.47 -5.07 21.26
N ARG A 77 1.49 -4.18 21.01
CA ARG A 77 0.10 -4.37 21.47
C ARG A 77 -0.63 -5.50 20.73
N THR A 78 -0.08 -5.98 19.62
CA THR A 78 -0.68 -7.02 18.79
C THR A 78 0.31 -8.16 18.56
N ARG A 79 -0.21 -9.39 18.44
CA ARG A 79 0.57 -10.60 18.17
C ARG A 79 -0.07 -11.44 17.08
N VAL A 80 0.74 -11.89 16.13
CA VAL A 80 0.28 -12.82 15.10
C VAL A 80 0.10 -14.21 15.73
N LEU A 81 -1.14 -14.70 15.76
CA LEU A 81 -1.47 -16.02 16.33
C LEU A 81 -1.33 -17.17 15.33
N ARG A 82 -1.73 -16.93 14.08
CA ARG A 82 -1.68 -17.90 13.00
C ARG A 82 -1.75 -17.21 11.65
N TYR A 83 -1.14 -17.83 10.65
CA TYR A 83 -1.36 -17.51 9.24
C TYR A 83 -1.55 -18.83 8.47
N ARG A 84 -2.25 -18.74 7.34
CA ARG A 84 -2.49 -19.85 6.41
C ARG A 84 -2.42 -19.30 4.99
N ALA A 85 -1.92 -20.10 4.05
CA ALA A 85 -1.98 -19.74 2.64
C ALA A 85 -3.44 -19.62 2.20
N LYS A 86 -3.72 -18.66 1.30
CA LYS A 86 -5.02 -18.61 0.63
C LYS A 86 -5.22 -19.94 -0.12
N PRO A 87 -6.41 -20.57 -0.05
CA PRO A 87 -6.69 -21.76 -0.85
C PRO A 87 -6.46 -21.47 -2.34
N ALA A 88 -6.09 -22.50 -3.09
CA ALA A 88 -5.93 -22.39 -4.54
C ALA A 88 -7.22 -21.86 -5.18
N ARG A 89 -7.09 -21.09 -6.27
CA ARG A 89 -8.25 -20.63 -7.03
C ARG A 89 -9.02 -21.86 -7.52
N GLN A 90 -10.31 -21.93 -7.18
CA GLN A 90 -11.20 -22.91 -7.79
C GLN A 90 -11.46 -22.45 -9.24
N GLY A 91 -11.63 -23.40 -10.16
CA GLY A 91 -11.96 -23.09 -11.55
C GLY A 91 -13.22 -22.22 -11.63
N GLY A 92 -13.27 -21.33 -12.62
CA GLY A 92 -14.48 -20.57 -12.90
C GLY A 92 -15.62 -21.50 -13.32
N ARG A 93 -16.85 -21.14 -12.98
CA ARG A 93 -18.04 -21.84 -13.48
C ARG A 93 -18.36 -21.34 -14.88
N ILE A 94 -18.37 -22.24 -15.86
CA ILE A 94 -18.94 -21.95 -17.18
C ILE A 94 -20.45 -22.12 -17.03
N VAL A 95 -21.20 -21.06 -17.35
CA VAL A 95 -22.66 -21.08 -17.35
C VAL A 95 -23.11 -21.57 -18.72
N GLU A 96 -23.72 -22.75 -18.76
CA GLU A 96 -24.30 -23.31 -19.98
C GLU A 96 -25.72 -22.81 -20.17
N GLY A 97 -26.12 -22.57 -21.42
CA GLY A 97 -27.49 -22.26 -21.81
C GLY A 97 -27.71 -22.71 -23.25
N GLU A 98 -28.90 -23.23 -23.54
CA GLU A 98 -29.26 -23.69 -24.89
C GLU A 98 -29.39 -22.50 -25.86
N THR A 99 -29.78 -21.34 -25.33
CA THR A 99 -29.79 -20.07 -26.05
C THR A 99 -28.96 -19.00 -25.34
N VAL A 100 -28.46 -18.02 -26.11
CA VAL A 100 -27.68 -16.88 -25.58
C VAL A 100 -28.44 -16.11 -24.47
N PRO A 101 -29.76 -15.80 -24.60
CA PRO A 101 -30.49 -15.10 -23.55
C PRO A 101 -30.56 -15.86 -22.22
N GLU A 102 -30.68 -17.18 -22.25
CA GLU A 102 -30.74 -18.02 -21.03
C GLU A 102 -29.39 -18.05 -20.30
N ALA A 103 -28.29 -18.21 -21.04
CA ALA A 103 -26.95 -18.16 -20.47
C ALA A 103 -26.66 -16.79 -19.82
N VAL A 104 -27.13 -15.70 -20.42
CA VAL A 104 -27.01 -14.34 -19.85
C VAL A 104 -27.83 -14.20 -18.57
N ALA A 105 -29.10 -14.63 -18.58
CA ALA A 105 -29.97 -14.56 -17.41
C ALA A 105 -29.39 -15.34 -16.21
N ALA A 106 -28.93 -16.57 -16.45
CA ALA A 106 -28.30 -17.40 -15.43
C ALA A 106 -26.98 -16.81 -14.91
N THR A 107 -26.21 -16.14 -15.77
CA THR A 107 -24.98 -15.43 -15.35
C THR A 107 -25.29 -14.22 -14.47
N VAL A 108 -26.30 -13.42 -14.84
CA VAL A 108 -26.73 -12.26 -14.05
C VAL A 108 -27.23 -12.69 -12.68
N GLU A 109 -28.04 -13.74 -12.61
CA GLU A 109 -28.53 -14.29 -11.34
C GLU A 109 -27.38 -14.79 -10.44
N LEU A 110 -26.41 -15.50 -11.01
CA LEU A 110 -25.25 -16.01 -10.27
C LEU A 110 -24.37 -14.86 -9.72
N LEU A 111 -24.12 -13.84 -10.53
CA LEU A 111 -23.39 -12.65 -10.08
C LEU A 111 -24.16 -11.88 -9.00
N ALA A 112 -25.50 -11.87 -9.11
CA ALA A 112 -26.36 -11.17 -8.17
C ALA A 112 -26.37 -11.77 -6.77
N ILE A 113 -26.49 -13.09 -6.71
CA ILE A 113 -26.76 -13.82 -5.47
C ILE A 113 -25.46 -14.29 -4.81
N GLU A 114 -24.55 -14.85 -5.60
CA GLU A 114 -23.40 -15.60 -5.07
C GLU A 114 -22.14 -14.73 -4.99
N ALA A 115 -21.85 -13.97 -6.05
CA ALA A 115 -20.63 -13.18 -6.13
C ALA A 115 -20.73 -11.82 -5.41
N LYS A 116 -21.94 -11.38 -5.02
CA LYS A 116 -22.23 -10.09 -4.36
C LYS A 116 -21.44 -8.93 -4.99
N VAL A 117 -21.45 -8.86 -6.31
CA VAL A 117 -20.80 -7.79 -7.07
C VAL A 117 -21.75 -6.59 -7.13
N TRP A 118 -22.13 -6.07 -5.96
CA TRP A 118 -22.85 -4.80 -5.78
C TRP A 118 -22.45 -4.21 -4.43
#